data_AF-A0A6A5A8J1-F1
#
_entry.id   AF-A0A6A5A8J1-F1
#
_cell.length_a   1.000
_cell.length_b   1.000
_cell.length_c   1.000
_cell.angle_alpha   90.00
_cell.angle_beta   90.00
_cell.angle_gamma   90.00
#
_symmetry.space_group_name_H-M   'P 1'
#
loop_
_entity.id
_entity.type
_entity.pdbx_description
1 polymer ?
#
loop_
_entity_poly.entity_id
_entity_poly.type
_entity_poly.pdbx_seq_one_letter_code
_entity_poly.pdbx_strand_id
1 'polypeptide(L)'
;MSKGKRRLHAFVPPSLGRHTVVYAVGQGSTDDGTPPPRMSSTSPGLWASVKMAYQGLVHTVIRPPRSHYALDDLGPSTCIFAHNLLVGREDFTLRNDKGLAVECSWWKPQHHHRHATTETRMPCIVVLHGNSSSRLGCMETLFHSLAAGFTVCAIDFSGSGLSEGKYVSLGFHEKKDISLVLTHLQSTGEVSNIILWGRSMGAVASILCAAEEADDVAGGACITAMVLDSPFSSLKQLAMDLVDDGKLNVPKVRTTTIQSMLDIFHLNFQ
;
A
#
# COMPACT_ATOMS: atom_id res chain seq x y z
N MET A 1 -43.27 30.68 -32.65
CA MET A 1 -42.70 29.42 -33.17
C MET A 1 -41.20 29.58 -33.29
N SER A 2 -40.42 28.85 -32.49
CA SER A 2 -39.11 28.24 -32.85
C SER A 2 -38.50 27.68 -31.56
N LYS A 3 -38.60 26.36 -31.39
CA LYS A 3 -37.99 25.62 -30.28
C LYS A 3 -36.54 25.31 -30.66
N GLY A 4 -35.57 25.93 -30.01
CA GLY A 4 -34.14 25.63 -30.18
C GLY A 4 -33.76 24.32 -29.50
N LYS A 5 -33.66 23.23 -30.27
CA LYS A 5 -33.03 21.97 -29.84
C LYS A 5 -31.51 22.15 -29.77
N ARG A 6 -30.93 22.24 -28.57
CA ARG A 6 -29.49 22.06 -28.37
C ARG A 6 -29.19 20.56 -28.38
N ARG A 7 -28.48 20.09 -29.42
CA ARG A 7 -27.89 18.75 -29.45
C ARG A 7 -26.68 18.74 -28.51
N LEU A 8 -26.77 17.95 -27.43
CA LEU A 8 -25.61 17.54 -26.64
C LEU A 8 -24.80 16.56 -27.49
N HIS A 9 -23.62 16.98 -27.94
CA HIS A 9 -22.63 16.06 -28.52
C HIS A 9 -21.90 15.39 -27.36
N ALA A 10 -22.14 14.09 -27.16
CA ALA A 10 -21.32 13.24 -26.32
C ALA A 10 -19.95 13.11 -26.99
N PHE A 11 -18.93 13.74 -26.39
CA PHE A 11 -17.55 13.54 -26.79
C PHE A 11 -17.04 12.27 -26.09
N VAL A 12 -16.98 11.17 -26.83
CA VAL A 12 -16.35 9.92 -26.41
C VAL A 12 -14.88 10.02 -26.82
N PRO A 13 -13.92 10.11 -25.87
CA PRO A 13 -12.51 10.11 -26.24
C PRO A 13 -12.11 8.74 -26.81
N PRO A 14 -11.26 8.69 -27.86
CA PRO A 14 -10.75 7.43 -28.39
C PRO A 14 -9.92 6.71 -27.33
N SER A 15 -10.10 5.39 -27.25
CA SER A 15 -9.28 4.47 -26.46
C SER A 15 -7.78 4.70 -26.71
N LEU A 16 -7.08 5.33 -25.76
CA LEU A 16 -5.63 5.35 -25.77
C LEU A 16 -5.13 3.95 -25.40
N GLY A 17 -4.60 3.27 -26.41
CA GLY A 17 -3.86 2.03 -26.26
C GLY A 17 -2.69 2.22 -25.30
N ARG A 18 -2.40 1.15 -24.55
CA ARG A 18 -1.22 1.03 -23.68
C ARG A 18 0.04 1.35 -24.49
N HIS A 19 0.58 2.55 -24.31
CA HIS A 19 1.96 2.85 -24.70
C HIS A 19 2.87 2.44 -23.55
N THR A 20 3.29 1.19 -23.56
CA THR A 20 4.49 0.77 -22.82
C THR A 20 5.69 1.39 -23.52
N VAL A 21 6.29 2.41 -22.91
CA VAL A 21 7.57 2.96 -23.34
C VAL A 21 8.64 1.94 -22.97
N VAL A 22 9.11 1.18 -23.96
CA VAL A 22 10.29 0.32 -23.83
C VAL A 22 11.51 1.16 -24.21
N TYR A 23 12.39 1.41 -23.25
CA TYR A 23 13.71 1.99 -23.54
C TYR A 23 14.52 1.00 -24.36
N ALA A 24 14.72 1.29 -25.64
CA ALA A 24 15.74 0.63 -26.46
C ALA A 24 17.08 1.32 -26.17
N VAL A 25 17.97 0.64 -25.44
CA VAL A 25 19.37 1.05 -25.34
C VAL A 25 20.02 0.75 -26.70
N GLY A 26 20.36 1.80 -27.44
CA GLY A 26 21.12 1.69 -28.68
C GLY A 26 22.52 1.15 -28.40
N GLN A 27 22.88 0.03 -29.02
CA GLN A 27 24.28 -0.38 -29.10
C GLN A 27 24.89 0.18 -30.38
N GLY A 28 25.96 0.97 -30.20
CA GLY A 28 26.79 1.47 -31.27
C GLY A 28 27.44 0.33 -32.06
N SER A 29 27.52 0.55 -33.36
CA SER A 29 28.18 -0.28 -34.35
C SER A 29 29.69 -0.30 -34.16
N THR A 30 30.26 -1.48 -33.95
CA THR A 30 31.59 -1.83 -34.44
C THR A 30 31.49 -3.15 -35.17
N ASP A 31 31.65 -3.05 -36.48
CA ASP A 31 31.75 -4.13 -37.46
C ASP A 31 33.09 -4.85 -37.24
N ASP A 32 33.04 -6.06 -36.68
CA ASP A 32 34.12 -7.03 -36.81
C ASP A 32 33.47 -8.39 -37.10
N GLY A 33 33.74 -8.91 -38.31
CA GLY A 33 33.06 -10.03 -38.96
C GLY A 33 33.31 -11.40 -38.34
N THR A 34 33.25 -11.51 -37.01
CA THR A 34 33.27 -12.79 -36.30
C THR A 34 31.84 -13.21 -35.95
N PRO A 35 31.37 -14.41 -36.35
CA PRO A 35 30.04 -14.86 -35.97
C PRO A 35 29.97 -15.00 -34.45
N PRO A 36 28.91 -14.50 -33.78
CA PRO A 36 28.78 -14.65 -32.35
C PRO A 36 28.78 -16.14 -31.99
N PRO A 37 29.42 -16.54 -30.88
CA PRO A 37 29.39 -17.93 -30.44
C PRO A 37 27.94 -18.36 -30.29
N ARG A 38 27.57 -19.52 -30.87
CA ARG A 38 26.25 -20.13 -30.65
C ARG A 38 26.08 -20.36 -29.15
N MET A 39 25.43 -19.42 -28.47
CA MET A 39 24.90 -19.67 -27.14
C MET A 39 23.86 -20.79 -27.29
N SER A 40 24.19 -21.97 -26.76
CA SER A 40 23.21 -23.01 -26.52
C SER A 40 22.15 -22.43 -25.59
N SER A 41 20.99 -22.07 -26.14
CA SER A 41 19.81 -21.67 -25.37
C SER A 41 19.22 -22.92 -24.71
N THR A 42 19.92 -23.43 -23.70
CA THR A 42 19.37 -24.50 -22.88
C THR A 42 18.30 -23.88 -22.01
N SER A 43 17.02 -24.13 -22.35
CA SER A 43 15.89 -23.78 -21.50
C SER A 43 16.17 -24.28 -20.08
N PRO A 44 16.00 -23.44 -19.04
CA PRO A 44 16.30 -23.85 -17.67
C PRO A 44 15.56 -25.14 -17.33
N GLY A 45 16.25 -26.07 -16.67
CA GLY A 45 15.59 -27.27 -16.15
C GLY A 45 14.42 -26.89 -15.23
N LEU A 46 13.42 -27.77 -15.08
CA LEU A 46 12.22 -27.52 -14.27
C LEU A 46 12.54 -26.90 -12.90
N TRP A 47 13.51 -27.47 -12.17
CA TRP A 47 13.94 -26.94 -10.89
C TRP A 47 14.51 -25.52 -10.94
N ALA A 48 15.23 -25.17 -12.01
CA ALA A 48 15.74 -23.82 -12.21
C ALA A 48 14.60 -22.84 -12.52
N SER A 49 13.64 -23.21 -13.37
CA SER A 49 12.45 -22.38 -13.64
C SER A 49 11.58 -22.18 -12.40
N VAL A 50 11.36 -23.23 -11.62
CA VAL A 50 10.61 -23.19 -10.35
C VAL A 50 11.33 -22.36 -9.30
N LYS A 51 12.66 -22.51 -9.17
CA LYS A 51 13.48 -21.68 -8.29
C LYS A 51 13.45 -20.22 -8.71
N MET A 52 13.52 -19.92 -10.00
CA MET A 52 13.42 -18.54 -10.51
C MET A 52 12.02 -17.96 -10.31
N ALA A 53 10.96 -18.75 -10.50
CA ALA A 53 9.59 -18.34 -10.23
C ALA A 53 9.36 -18.03 -8.75
N TYR A 54 9.87 -18.89 -7.87
CA TYR A 54 9.83 -18.69 -6.42
C TYR A 54 10.64 -17.46 -6.02
N GLN A 55 11.87 -17.32 -6.51
CA GLN A 55 12.68 -16.14 -6.24
C GLN A 55 12.01 -14.87 -6.75
N GLY A 56 11.34 -14.92 -7.91
CA GLY A 56 10.56 -13.81 -8.47
C GLY A 56 9.34 -13.47 -7.61
N LEU A 57 8.55 -14.46 -7.18
CA LEU A 57 7.44 -14.29 -6.26
C LEU A 57 7.93 -13.69 -4.94
N VAL A 58 8.95 -14.29 -4.33
CA VAL A 58 9.59 -13.84 -3.08
C VAL A 58 10.08 -12.40 -3.22
N HIS A 59 10.84 -12.07 -4.27
CA HIS A 59 11.30 -10.70 -4.48
C HIS A 59 10.15 -9.72 -4.66
N THR A 60 9.10 -10.10 -5.37
CA THR A 60 7.95 -9.21 -5.62
C THR A 60 7.07 -9.04 -4.37
N VAL A 61 7.00 -10.08 -3.54
CA VAL A 61 6.06 -10.19 -2.43
C VAL A 61 6.67 -9.75 -1.10
N ILE A 62 7.80 -10.32 -0.71
CA ILE A 62 8.40 -10.03 0.61
C ILE A 62 9.44 -8.92 0.57
N ARG A 63 9.99 -8.62 -0.62
CA ARG A 63 10.98 -7.55 -0.80
C ARG A 63 10.60 -6.64 -1.97
N PRO A 64 9.38 -6.07 -1.94
CA PRO A 64 8.92 -5.19 -3.00
C PRO A 64 9.90 -4.06 -3.27
N PRO A 65 9.92 -3.51 -4.50
CA PRO A 65 10.49 -2.19 -4.73
C PRO A 65 9.94 -1.21 -3.70
N ARG A 66 10.83 -0.56 -2.98
CA ARG A 66 10.45 0.43 -1.97
C ARG A 66 10.01 1.71 -2.65
N SER A 67 8.90 2.28 -2.20
CA SER A 67 8.49 3.62 -2.61
C SER A 67 9.51 4.65 -2.12
N HIS A 68 10.07 5.43 -3.04
CA HIS A 68 11.00 6.52 -2.74
C HIS A 68 10.27 7.84 -2.96
N TYR A 69 10.18 8.66 -1.91
CA TYR A 69 9.55 9.97 -1.93
C TYR A 69 10.21 10.87 -0.88
N ALA A 70 10.10 12.18 -1.06
CA ALA A 70 10.48 13.19 -0.09
C ALA A 70 9.27 13.61 0.76
N LEU A 71 9.49 14.11 1.98
CA LEU A 71 8.40 14.61 2.83
C LEU A 71 7.60 15.76 2.17
N ASP A 72 8.19 16.48 1.22
CA ASP A 72 7.52 17.53 0.46
C ASP A 72 6.51 16.96 -0.56
N ASP A 73 6.67 15.70 -0.98
CA ASP A 73 5.71 15.02 -1.87
C ASP A 73 4.36 14.77 -1.18
N LEU A 74 4.34 14.74 0.16
CA LEU A 74 3.11 14.70 0.98
C LEU A 74 2.41 16.07 1.04
N GLY A 75 2.89 17.07 0.30
CA GLY A 75 2.36 18.41 0.27
C GLY A 75 2.85 19.28 1.43
N PRO A 76 2.31 20.51 1.56
CA PRO A 76 2.69 21.42 2.63
C PRO A 76 2.26 20.90 4.00
N SER A 77 3.07 21.17 5.02
CA SER A 77 2.76 20.83 6.42
C SER A 77 1.61 21.65 7.00
N THR A 78 1.19 22.72 6.34
CA THR A 78 -0.01 23.49 6.68
C THR A 78 -0.67 23.99 5.41
N CYS A 79 -1.97 23.79 5.28
CA CYS A 79 -2.72 24.29 4.13
C CYS A 79 -4.20 24.53 4.45
N ILE A 80 -4.84 25.31 3.60
CA ILE A 80 -6.27 25.60 3.68
C ILE A 80 -7.00 24.66 2.72
N PHE A 81 -7.90 23.85 3.28
CA PHE A 81 -8.81 22.97 2.55
C PHE A 81 -10.17 23.65 2.32
N ALA A 82 -11.11 22.91 1.72
CA ALA A 82 -12.48 23.37 1.47
C ALA A 82 -13.09 24.05 2.70
N HIS A 83 -13.88 25.10 2.46
CA HIS A 83 -14.57 25.88 3.50
C HIS A 83 -13.63 26.60 4.49
N ASN A 84 -12.43 27.00 4.05
CA ASN A 84 -11.41 27.68 4.88
C ASN A 84 -10.94 26.84 6.09
N LEU A 85 -11.00 25.51 5.98
CA LEU A 85 -10.47 24.63 7.00
C LEU A 85 -8.93 24.67 6.99
N LEU A 86 -8.34 25.29 8.00
CA LEU A 86 -6.89 25.26 8.20
C LEU A 86 -6.49 23.89 8.76
N VAL A 87 -5.66 23.16 8.03
CA VAL A 87 -5.18 21.82 8.40
C VAL A 87 -3.67 21.86 8.55
N GLY A 88 -3.17 21.25 9.61
CA GLY A 88 -1.75 20.97 9.82
C GLY A 88 -1.45 19.49 9.64
N ARG A 89 -0.28 19.17 9.11
CA ARG A 89 0.31 17.84 9.10
C ARG A 89 1.35 17.74 10.22
N GLU A 90 1.18 16.77 11.09
CA GLU A 90 2.13 16.37 12.12
C GLU A 90 2.83 15.09 11.66
N ASP A 91 4.15 15.16 11.46
CA ASP A 91 4.97 14.00 11.09
C ASP A 91 5.65 13.44 12.35
N PHE A 92 5.54 12.14 12.59
CA PHE A 92 6.11 11.48 13.76
C PHE A 92 6.57 10.05 13.46
N THR A 93 7.48 9.57 14.31
CA THR A 93 8.09 8.23 14.18
C THR A 93 7.79 7.43 15.44
N LEU A 94 7.26 6.21 15.27
CA LEU A 94 7.05 5.25 16.34
C LEU A 94 8.08 4.12 16.25
N ARG A 95 8.31 3.40 17.35
CA ARG A 95 9.13 2.18 17.36
C ARG A 95 8.27 0.97 17.64
N ASN A 96 8.30 -0.02 16.76
CA ASN A 96 7.55 -1.27 16.97
C ASN A 96 8.28 -2.24 17.90
N ASP A 97 7.66 -3.41 18.13
CA ASP A 97 8.18 -4.49 18.98
C ASP A 97 9.53 -5.04 18.53
N LYS A 98 9.89 -4.85 17.25
CA LYS A 98 11.19 -5.20 16.66
C LYS A 98 12.21 -4.07 16.72
N GLY A 99 11.86 -2.93 17.33
CA GLY A 99 12.70 -1.74 17.44
C GLY A 99 12.81 -0.92 16.15
N LEU A 100 12.07 -1.27 15.10
CA LEU A 100 12.09 -0.58 13.82
C LEU A 100 11.28 0.72 13.88
N ALA A 101 11.81 1.77 13.28
CA ALA A 101 11.09 3.03 13.06
C ALA A 101 9.92 2.86 12.08
N VAL A 102 8.74 3.32 12.48
CA VAL A 102 7.50 3.37 11.71
C VAL A 102 7.12 4.83 11.52
N GLU A 103 7.19 5.30 10.28
CA GLU A 103 6.99 6.68 9.88
C GLU A 103 5.50 6.98 9.64
N CYS A 104 4.98 8.00 10.32
CA CYS A 104 3.57 8.38 10.29
C CYS A 104 3.38 9.87 10.02
N SER A 105 2.26 10.21 9.38
CA SER A 105 1.85 11.60 9.12
C SER A 105 0.38 11.75 9.45
N TRP A 106 0.03 12.74 10.27
CA TRP A 106 -1.34 12.97 10.72
C TRP A 106 -1.82 14.37 10.36
N TRP A 107 -2.83 14.44 9.52
CA TRP A 107 -3.49 15.67 9.10
C TRP A 107 -4.70 15.92 9.99
N LYS A 108 -4.68 17.05 10.70
CA LYS A 108 -5.75 17.48 11.60
C LYS A 108 -5.99 18.99 11.52
N PRO A 109 -7.21 19.47 11.80
CA PRO A 109 -7.48 20.90 11.85
C PRO A 109 -6.54 21.62 12.82
N GLN A 110 -5.92 22.72 12.39
CA GLN A 110 -5.25 23.64 13.30
C GLN A 110 -6.31 24.51 13.97
N HIS A 111 -6.34 24.51 15.30
CA HIS A 111 -7.35 25.25 16.07
C HIS A 111 -7.46 26.72 15.64
N HIS A 112 -8.54 27.06 14.94
CA HIS A 112 -9.04 28.43 14.81
C HIS A 112 -10.48 28.51 15.31
N HIS A 113 -10.72 28.11 16.56
CA HIS A 113 -11.95 28.47 17.24
C HIS A 113 -11.64 29.24 18.52
N ARG A 114 -11.67 30.56 18.38
CA ARG A 114 -11.68 31.55 19.47
C ARG A 114 -12.87 31.38 20.45
N HIS A 115 -13.74 30.37 20.24
CA HIS A 115 -14.94 30.11 21.05
C HIS A 115 -15.36 28.63 21.13
N ALA A 116 -14.47 27.65 20.85
CA ALA A 116 -14.83 26.24 21.06
C ALA A 116 -14.56 25.85 22.52
N THR A 117 -15.61 25.77 23.32
CA THR A 117 -15.59 25.42 24.75
C THR A 117 -15.52 23.91 25.01
N THR A 118 -15.16 23.10 24.03
CA THR A 118 -15.03 21.65 24.19
C THR A 118 -13.86 21.11 23.35
N GLU A 119 -12.88 20.52 24.04
CA GLU A 119 -11.89 19.60 23.48
C GLU A 119 -12.63 18.45 22.80
N THR A 120 -12.95 18.62 21.52
CA THR A 120 -13.77 17.68 20.76
C THR A 120 -12.86 16.68 20.09
N ARG A 121 -12.87 15.45 20.61
CA ARG A 121 -12.21 14.31 19.99
C ARG A 121 -12.74 14.09 18.59
N MET A 122 -11.86 13.99 17.59
CA MET A 122 -12.22 13.88 16.19
C MET A 122 -12.11 12.42 15.70
N PRO A 123 -12.98 11.96 14.79
CA PRO A 123 -12.80 10.66 14.17
C PRO A 123 -11.56 10.67 13.28
N CYS A 124 -10.83 9.56 13.24
CA CYS A 124 -9.59 9.44 12.49
C CYS A 124 -9.67 8.28 11.49
N ILE A 125 -9.33 8.56 10.24
CA ILE A 125 -9.10 7.54 9.21
C ILE A 125 -7.61 7.21 9.20
N VAL A 126 -7.26 5.97 9.50
CA VAL A 126 -5.90 5.45 9.39
C VAL A 126 -5.74 4.79 8.02
N VAL A 127 -4.96 5.42 7.14
CA VAL A 127 -4.71 4.95 5.78
C VAL A 127 -3.51 4.02 5.73
N LEU A 128 -3.73 2.83 5.18
CA LEU A 128 -2.82 1.70 5.21
C LEU A 128 -2.50 1.26 3.78
N HIS A 129 -1.28 1.49 3.34
CA HIS A 129 -0.89 1.32 1.95
C HIS A 129 -0.75 -0.16 1.52
N GLY A 130 -0.76 -0.39 0.21
CA GLY A 130 -0.53 -1.71 -0.39
C GLY A 130 0.95 -2.07 -0.53
N ASN A 131 1.21 -3.26 -1.06
CA ASN A 131 2.58 -3.70 -1.33
C ASN A 131 3.29 -2.72 -2.30
N SER A 132 4.61 -2.52 -2.14
CA SER A 132 5.42 -1.57 -2.95
C SER A 132 4.98 -0.09 -2.89
N SER A 133 4.26 0.31 -1.84
CA SER A 133 3.71 1.67 -1.69
C SER A 133 4.23 2.34 -0.41
N SER A 134 3.58 3.44 0.00
CA SER A 134 3.93 4.29 1.14
C SER A 134 2.72 5.12 1.60
N ARG A 135 2.85 5.84 2.71
CA ARG A 135 1.87 6.81 3.24
C ARG A 135 1.45 7.87 2.21
N LEU A 136 2.29 8.15 1.21
CA LEU A 136 1.93 8.99 0.05
C LEU A 136 0.63 8.56 -0.65
N GLY A 137 0.26 7.28 -0.59
CA GLY A 137 -1.01 6.78 -1.12
C GLY A 137 -2.25 7.42 -0.47
N CYS A 138 -2.14 8.03 0.72
CA CYS A 138 -3.26 8.70 1.37
C CYS A 138 -3.76 9.93 0.62
N MET A 139 -2.96 10.50 -0.28
CA MET A 139 -3.33 11.70 -1.04
C MET A 139 -4.58 11.48 -1.91
N GLU A 140 -4.87 10.23 -2.30
CA GLU A 140 -6.08 9.87 -3.05
C GLU A 140 -7.39 10.16 -2.26
N THR A 141 -7.34 10.08 -0.93
CA THR A 141 -8.52 10.20 -0.05
C THR A 141 -8.47 11.41 0.87
N LEU A 142 -7.27 11.99 1.09
CA LEU A 142 -7.00 13.05 2.07
C LEU A 142 -7.99 14.22 2.00
N PHE A 143 -8.18 14.80 0.81
CA PHE A 143 -9.07 15.97 0.65
C PHE A 143 -10.51 15.66 1.04
N HIS A 144 -11.04 14.52 0.56
CA HIS A 144 -12.43 14.13 0.80
C HIS A 144 -12.66 13.78 2.28
N SER A 145 -11.71 13.09 2.90
CA SER A 145 -11.73 12.74 4.31
C SER A 145 -11.73 13.98 5.21
N LEU A 146 -10.83 14.93 4.96
CA LEU A 146 -10.75 16.18 5.72
C LEU A 146 -12.02 17.03 5.53
N ALA A 147 -12.52 17.14 4.30
CA ALA A 147 -13.75 17.88 4.00
C ALA A 147 -14.99 17.27 4.67
N ALA A 148 -14.98 15.95 4.92
CA ALA A 148 -16.04 15.25 5.63
C ALA A 148 -15.90 15.31 7.17
N GLY A 149 -14.89 16.02 7.70
CA GLY A 149 -14.70 16.20 9.14
C GLY A 149 -13.90 15.09 9.83
N PHE A 150 -13.18 14.26 9.08
CA PHE A 150 -12.23 13.29 9.64
C PHE A 150 -10.84 13.90 9.74
N THR A 151 -10.07 13.48 10.74
CA THR A 151 -8.61 13.55 10.67
C THR A 151 -8.08 12.35 9.89
N VAL A 152 -6.88 12.46 9.32
CA VAL A 152 -6.30 11.38 8.50
C VAL A 152 -4.90 11.08 9.01
N CYS A 153 -4.64 9.87 9.45
CA CYS A 153 -3.30 9.39 9.78
C CYS A 153 -2.87 8.40 8.70
N ALA A 154 -1.68 8.57 8.12
CA ALA A 154 -1.12 7.63 7.15
C ALA A 154 0.23 7.13 7.63
N ILE A 155 0.50 5.85 7.38
CA ILE A 155 1.68 5.17 7.91
C ILE A 155 2.46 4.54 6.78
N ASP A 156 3.78 4.55 6.88
CA ASP A 156 4.65 3.63 6.15
C ASP A 156 4.81 2.37 6.98
N PHE A 157 4.36 1.22 6.48
CA PHE A 157 4.61 -0.05 7.16
C PHE A 157 6.11 -0.35 7.25
N SER A 158 6.52 -1.11 8.26
CA SER A 158 7.87 -1.66 8.33
C SER A 158 8.26 -2.31 7.00
N GLY A 159 9.45 -2.02 6.49
CA GLY A 159 9.90 -2.47 5.18
C GLY A 159 9.48 -1.57 4.00
N SER A 160 8.65 -0.55 4.22
CA SER A 160 8.09 0.31 3.16
C SER A 160 8.43 1.79 3.34
N GLY A 161 8.28 2.57 2.26
CA GLY A 161 8.45 4.03 2.26
C GLY A 161 9.72 4.52 2.96
N LEU A 162 9.54 5.36 3.98
CA LEU A 162 10.60 5.92 4.82
C LEU A 162 10.81 5.17 6.15
N SER A 163 9.91 4.24 6.52
CA SER A 163 10.07 3.38 7.71
C SER A 163 11.31 2.51 7.65
N GLU A 164 11.81 2.02 8.78
CA GLU A 164 12.90 1.04 8.79
C GLU A 164 12.43 -0.37 8.38
N GLY A 165 13.36 -1.33 8.32
CA GLY A 165 13.07 -2.71 7.95
C GLY A 165 13.31 -3.00 6.47
N LYS A 166 13.50 -4.29 6.16
CA LYS A 166 13.90 -4.76 4.82
C LYS A 166 12.82 -5.54 4.08
N TYR A 167 11.86 -6.10 4.82
CA TYR A 167 10.88 -7.02 4.29
C TYR A 167 9.49 -6.65 4.78
N VAL A 168 8.50 -6.99 3.95
CA VAL A 168 7.08 -6.98 4.32
C VAL A 168 6.57 -8.42 4.37
N SER A 169 5.49 -8.64 5.10
CA SER A 169 4.85 -9.96 5.25
C SER A 169 3.41 -10.00 4.73
N LEU A 170 3.07 -9.07 3.85
CA LEU A 170 1.74 -8.92 3.25
C LEU A 170 0.57 -8.87 4.25
N GLY A 171 0.81 -8.34 5.44
CA GLY A 171 -0.21 -8.10 6.46
C GLY A 171 0.11 -8.74 7.80
N PHE A 172 0.88 -9.84 7.83
CA PHE A 172 1.04 -10.64 9.03
C PHE A 172 1.77 -9.92 10.17
N HIS A 173 2.88 -9.25 9.88
CA HIS A 173 3.59 -8.39 10.84
C HIS A 173 3.08 -6.95 10.78
N GLU A 174 2.64 -6.50 9.61
CA GLU A 174 2.14 -5.13 9.41
C GLU A 174 0.97 -4.80 10.32
N LYS A 175 0.14 -5.79 10.71
CA LYS A 175 -0.93 -5.61 11.72
C LYS A 175 -0.42 -5.03 13.05
N LYS A 176 0.81 -5.36 13.46
CA LYS A 176 1.40 -4.84 14.70
C LYS A 176 1.80 -3.37 14.59
N ASP A 177 2.23 -2.95 13.41
CA ASP A 177 2.47 -1.53 13.14
C ASP A 177 1.15 -0.74 13.19
N ILE A 178 0.03 -1.34 12.77
CA ILE A 178 -1.32 -0.76 12.95
C ILE A 178 -1.61 -0.59 14.44
N SER A 179 -1.58 -1.66 15.23
CA SER A 179 -1.88 -1.61 16.68
C SER A 179 -1.01 -0.59 17.42
N LEU A 180 0.28 -0.47 17.07
CA LEU A 180 1.18 0.57 17.59
C LEU A 180 0.65 1.98 17.31
N VAL A 181 0.22 2.25 16.08
CA VAL A 181 -0.32 3.56 15.67
C VAL A 181 -1.67 3.82 16.31
N LEU A 182 -2.53 2.79 16.46
CA LEU A 182 -3.82 2.95 17.14
C LEU A 182 -3.61 3.33 18.60
N THR A 183 -2.70 2.63 19.29
CA THR A 183 -2.33 2.91 20.69
C THR A 183 -1.82 4.34 20.83
N HIS A 184 -0.92 4.76 19.94
CA HIS A 184 -0.42 6.14 19.92
C HIS A 184 -1.54 7.16 19.73
N LEU A 185 -2.37 7.02 18.70
CA LEU A 185 -3.49 7.93 18.40
C LEU A 185 -4.47 8.02 19.58
N GLN A 186 -4.80 6.90 20.23
CA GLN A 186 -5.66 6.90 21.42
C GLN A 186 -5.04 7.64 22.60
N SER A 187 -3.73 7.43 22.84
CA SER A 187 -3.00 8.06 23.95
C SER A 187 -2.94 9.58 23.87
N THR A 188 -3.11 10.16 22.67
CA THR A 188 -3.20 11.62 22.51
C THR A 188 -4.45 12.21 23.17
N GLY A 189 -5.50 11.40 23.34
CA GLY A 189 -6.80 11.86 23.81
C GLY A 189 -7.57 12.73 22.81
N GLU A 190 -7.06 12.93 21.59
CA GLU A 190 -7.64 13.77 20.53
C GLU A 190 -8.55 12.97 19.56
N VAL A 191 -8.48 11.63 19.57
CA VAL A 191 -9.23 10.77 18.63
C VAL A 191 -10.44 10.13 19.31
N SER A 192 -11.62 10.21 18.67
CA SER A 192 -12.87 9.63 19.19
C SER A 192 -13.14 8.22 18.69
N ASN A 193 -13.02 8.02 17.38
CA ASN A 193 -13.30 6.76 16.69
C ASN A 193 -12.24 6.54 15.63
N ILE A 194 -11.92 5.28 15.35
CA ILE A 194 -10.94 4.90 14.34
C ILE A 194 -11.65 4.19 13.19
N ILE A 195 -11.27 4.55 11.97
CA ILE A 195 -11.61 3.84 10.74
C ILE A 195 -10.32 3.40 10.08
N LEU A 196 -10.20 2.11 9.75
CA LEU A 196 -9.07 1.62 8.98
C LEU A 196 -9.40 1.69 7.49
N TRP A 197 -8.56 2.32 6.68
CA TRP A 197 -8.66 2.27 5.22
C TRP A 197 -7.44 1.57 4.66
N GLY A 198 -7.60 0.29 4.31
CA GLY A 198 -6.53 -0.54 3.78
C GLY A 198 -6.66 -0.86 2.30
N ARG A 199 -5.53 -0.88 1.60
CA ARG A 199 -5.41 -1.34 0.21
C ARG A 199 -4.53 -2.57 0.11
N SER A 200 -5.00 -3.64 -0.54
CA SER A 200 -4.25 -4.88 -0.78
C SER A 200 -3.60 -5.41 0.51
N MET A 201 -2.27 -5.35 0.65
CA MET A 201 -1.56 -5.65 1.89
C MET A 201 -2.14 -4.93 3.11
N GLY A 202 -2.40 -3.62 3.02
CA GLY A 202 -2.99 -2.85 4.11
C GLY A 202 -4.40 -3.29 4.47
N ALA A 203 -5.19 -3.78 3.50
CA ALA A 203 -6.50 -4.35 3.76
C ALA A 203 -6.41 -5.66 4.55
N VAL A 204 -5.48 -6.54 4.18
CA VAL A 204 -5.21 -7.78 4.93
C VAL A 204 -4.69 -7.47 6.33
N ALA A 205 -3.74 -6.54 6.46
CA ALA A 205 -3.25 -6.08 7.76
C ALA A 205 -4.38 -5.55 8.66
N SER A 206 -5.32 -4.79 8.09
CA SER A 206 -6.49 -4.26 8.81
C SER A 206 -7.36 -5.37 9.38
N ILE A 207 -7.68 -6.39 8.56
CA ILE A 207 -8.49 -7.54 8.99
C ILE A 207 -7.79 -8.28 10.14
N LEU A 208 -6.49 -8.54 10.00
CA LEU A 208 -5.73 -9.27 11.01
C LEU A 208 -5.60 -8.47 12.31
N CYS A 209 -5.36 -7.16 12.23
CA CYS A 209 -5.32 -6.27 13.39
C CYS A 209 -6.69 -6.26 14.09
N ALA A 210 -7.78 -6.02 13.35
CA ALA A 210 -9.12 -5.98 13.93
C ALA A 210 -9.53 -7.30 14.61
N ALA A 211 -9.09 -8.45 14.08
CA ALA A 211 -9.31 -9.74 14.72
C ALA A 211 -8.57 -9.86 16.06
N GLU A 212 -7.31 -9.42 16.13
CA GLU A 212 -6.52 -9.45 17.38
C GLU A 212 -7.02 -8.45 18.42
N GLU A 213 -7.38 -7.23 18.00
CA GLU A 213 -7.93 -6.21 18.89
C GLU A 213 -9.30 -6.61 19.45
N ALA A 214 -10.09 -7.39 18.70
CA ALA A 214 -11.40 -7.89 19.18
C ALA A 214 -11.27 -8.95 20.29
N ASP A 215 -10.17 -9.71 20.29
CA ASP A 215 -9.87 -10.68 21.35
C ASP A 215 -9.32 -10.00 22.61
N ASP A 216 -8.83 -8.76 22.52
CA ASP A 216 -8.34 -7.95 23.65
C ASP A 216 -9.48 -7.12 24.29
N VAL A 217 -10.18 -7.76 25.24
CA VAL A 217 -11.35 -7.22 25.95
C VAL A 217 -11.03 -6.01 26.86
N ALA A 218 -9.75 -5.64 27.03
CA ALA A 218 -9.30 -4.71 28.08
C ALA A 218 -9.28 -3.22 27.69
N GLY A 219 -9.59 -2.84 26.44
CA GLY A 219 -9.64 -1.42 26.05
C GLY A 219 -9.03 -1.11 24.68
N GLY A 220 -9.07 -2.07 23.75
CA GLY A 220 -8.60 -1.88 22.38
C GLY A 220 -9.23 -0.66 21.70
N ALA A 221 -8.55 -0.15 20.68
CA ALA A 221 -9.07 0.93 19.87
C ALA A 221 -10.47 0.62 19.34
N CYS A 222 -11.38 1.58 19.49
CA CYS A 222 -12.71 1.47 18.89
C CYS A 222 -12.58 1.64 17.37
N ILE A 223 -12.16 0.56 16.70
CA ILE A 223 -12.24 0.41 15.26
C ILE A 223 -13.73 0.31 14.93
N THR A 224 -14.30 1.44 14.50
CA THR A 224 -15.74 1.56 14.22
C THR A 224 -16.11 1.11 12.81
N ALA A 225 -15.16 1.15 11.89
CA ALA A 225 -15.36 0.77 10.50
C ALA A 225 -14.04 0.39 9.84
N MET A 226 -14.13 -0.37 8.73
CA MET A 226 -13.01 -0.63 7.84
C MET A 226 -13.43 -0.46 6.38
N VAL A 227 -12.58 0.19 5.59
CA VAL A 227 -12.66 0.24 4.12
C VAL A 227 -11.54 -0.64 3.58
N LEU A 228 -11.92 -1.75 2.94
CA LEU A 228 -10.99 -2.79 2.50
C LEU A 228 -10.97 -2.87 0.97
N ASP A 229 -9.98 -2.24 0.34
CA ASP A 229 -9.82 -2.27 -1.11
C ASP A 229 -8.90 -3.43 -1.54
N SER A 230 -9.43 -4.33 -2.37
CA SER A 230 -8.72 -5.48 -2.98
C SER A 230 -7.93 -6.39 -2.00
N PRO A 231 -8.49 -6.83 -0.85
CA PRO A 231 -7.84 -7.81 0.00
C PRO A 231 -7.70 -9.16 -0.73
N PHE A 232 -6.73 -9.97 -0.33
CA PHE A 232 -6.61 -11.36 -0.78
C PHE A 232 -6.92 -12.31 0.37
N SER A 233 -7.58 -13.42 0.08
CA SER A 233 -8.01 -14.42 1.08
C SER A 233 -6.89 -15.39 1.46
N SER A 234 -5.91 -15.59 0.58
CA SER A 234 -4.77 -16.46 0.82
C SER A 234 -3.58 -16.06 -0.03
N LEU A 235 -2.39 -16.06 0.57
CA LEU A 235 -1.13 -15.90 -0.15
C LEU A 235 -0.97 -16.94 -1.26
N LYS A 236 -1.51 -18.15 -1.02
CA LYS A 236 -1.56 -19.22 -2.01
C LYS A 236 -2.35 -18.83 -3.26
N GLN A 237 -3.53 -18.25 -3.05
CA GLN A 237 -4.37 -17.81 -4.16
C GLN A 237 -3.70 -16.66 -4.92
N LEU A 238 -3.13 -15.69 -4.20
CA LEU A 238 -2.36 -14.60 -4.81
C LEU A 238 -1.20 -15.13 -5.67
N ALA A 239 -0.45 -16.12 -5.17
CA ALA A 239 0.63 -16.72 -5.93
C ALA A 239 0.14 -17.43 -7.20
N MET A 240 -1.01 -18.12 -7.14
CA MET A 240 -1.63 -18.72 -8.31
C MET A 240 -2.12 -17.68 -9.31
N ASP A 241 -2.79 -16.62 -8.85
CA ASP A 241 -3.29 -15.54 -9.71
C ASP A 241 -2.14 -14.84 -10.45
N LEU A 242 -1.00 -14.61 -9.78
CA LEU A 242 0.20 -14.03 -10.41
C LEU A 242 0.82 -14.93 -11.48
N VAL A 243 0.71 -16.25 -11.32
CA VAL A 243 1.13 -17.23 -12.33
C VAL A 243 0.16 -17.25 -13.51
N ASP A 244 -1.14 -17.23 -13.24
CA ASP A 244 -2.18 -17.29 -14.27
C ASP A 244 -2.21 -16.03 -15.15
N ASP A 245 -1.96 -14.87 -14.54
CA ASP A 245 -1.79 -13.56 -15.19
C ASP A 245 -0.51 -13.46 -16.05
N GLY A 246 0.39 -14.46 -15.97
CA GLY A 246 1.67 -14.45 -16.67
C GLY A 246 2.66 -13.40 -16.13
N LYS A 247 2.38 -12.81 -14.97
CA LYS A 247 3.32 -11.91 -14.27
C LYS A 247 4.53 -12.67 -13.73
N LEU A 248 4.38 -13.97 -13.53
CA LEU A 248 5.47 -14.91 -13.29
C LEU A 248 5.63 -15.80 -14.52
N ASN A 249 6.84 -15.87 -15.08
CA ASN A 249 7.17 -16.71 -16.23
C ASN A 249 7.19 -18.21 -15.84
N VAL A 250 6.03 -18.78 -15.51
CA VAL A 250 5.85 -20.18 -15.14
C VAL A 250 4.88 -20.85 -16.12
N PRO A 251 5.26 -21.95 -16.77
CA PRO A 251 4.34 -22.69 -17.62
C PRO A 251 3.13 -23.23 -16.85
N LYS A 252 1.90 -22.93 -17.32
CA LYS A 252 0.61 -23.25 -16.67
C LYS A 252 0.38 -24.73 -16.33
N VAL A 253 1.13 -25.65 -16.95
CA VAL A 253 1.02 -27.11 -16.76
C VAL A 253 1.58 -27.58 -15.39
N ARG A 254 2.21 -26.70 -14.59
CA ARG A 254 2.96 -27.08 -13.37
C ARG A 254 2.63 -26.25 -12.13
N THR A 255 1.35 -25.97 -11.90
CA THR A 255 0.84 -25.31 -10.68
C THR A 255 0.99 -26.16 -9.41
N THR A 256 1.16 -27.48 -9.53
CA THR A 256 1.37 -28.41 -8.41
C THR A 256 2.66 -28.14 -7.61
N THR A 257 3.66 -27.47 -8.19
CA THR A 257 4.94 -27.17 -7.52
C THR A 257 4.87 -25.90 -6.63
N ILE A 258 3.87 -25.04 -6.82
CA ILE A 258 3.63 -23.85 -5.97
C ILE A 258 3.15 -24.28 -4.58
N GLN A 259 2.41 -25.40 -4.50
CA GLN A 259 1.93 -25.98 -3.24
C GLN A 259 3.09 -26.27 -2.26
N SER A 260 4.15 -26.95 -2.73
CA SER A 260 5.30 -27.31 -1.89
C SER A 260 6.13 -26.10 -1.44
N MET A 261 5.97 -24.95 -2.08
CA MET A 261 6.71 -23.72 -1.77
C MET A 261 6.03 -22.83 -0.74
N LEU A 262 4.70 -22.87 -0.68
CA LEU A 262 3.92 -22.22 0.37
C LEU A 262 4.08 -22.93 1.73
N ASP A 263 4.27 -24.24 1.70
CA ASP A 263 4.58 -25.03 2.89
C ASP A 263 5.95 -24.64 3.48
N ILE A 264 6.92 -24.23 2.64
CA ILE A 264 8.23 -23.69 3.07
C ILE A 264 8.10 -22.26 3.65
N PHE A 265 7.16 -21.46 3.16
CA PHE A 265 6.86 -20.15 3.75
C PHE A 265 6.26 -20.29 5.15
N HIS A 266 5.33 -21.22 5.35
CA HIS A 266 4.76 -21.53 6.66
C HIS A 266 5.82 -21.97 7.69
N LEU A 267 6.90 -22.63 7.25
CA LEU A 267 7.99 -23.08 8.12
C LEU A 267 8.99 -21.98 8.53
N ASN A 268 9.05 -20.85 7.81
CA ASN A 268 10.03 -19.78 8.09
C ASN A 268 9.44 -18.57 8.83
N PHE A 269 8.13 -18.58 9.10
CA PHE A 269 7.41 -17.47 9.76
C PHE A 269 6.65 -17.90 11.04
N GLN A 270 6.99 -19.05 11.62
CA GLN A 270 6.71 -19.36 13.05
C GLN A 270 7.82 -18.78 13.92
#